data_AF-A0A7W8CS71-F1
#
_entry.id   AF-A0A7W8CS71-F1
#
_cell.length_a   1.000
_cell.length_b   1.000
_cell.length_c   1.000
_cell.angle_alpha   90.00
_cell.angle_beta   90.00
_cell.angle_gamma   90.00
#
_symmetry.space_group_name_H-M   'P 1'
#
loop_
_entity.id
_entity.type
_entity.pdbx_description
1 polymer ?
#
loop_
_entity_poly.entity_id
_entity_poly.type
_entity_poly.pdbx_seq_one_letter_code
_entity_poly.pdbx_strand_id
1 'polypeptide(L)'
;MVEILATLALIGIVFVGVMSIFPQMSLFNEKTYTKLDTMNLARQEISEMKALTFTGTPVEIRQKLVADPLMAYSSNPLLNETGPGGEIIHYFKKTKGTYEYELRFNETPKFTGEAALGKLYQVHLTVKTGQTFNSETFAYIEVN
;
A
#
# COMPACT_ATOMS: atom_id res chain seq x y z
N MET A 1 37.72 -25.76 -42.35
CA MET A 1 36.23 -25.79 -42.35
C MET A 1 35.65 -26.07 -40.96
N VAL A 2 36.12 -27.09 -40.25
CA VAL A 2 35.67 -27.40 -38.87
C VAL A 2 35.91 -26.24 -37.89
N GLU A 3 37.03 -25.52 -38.01
CA GLU A 3 37.35 -24.36 -37.15
C GLU A 3 36.36 -23.20 -37.33
N ILE A 4 35.97 -22.89 -38.57
CA ILE A 4 35.00 -21.83 -38.87
C ILE A 4 33.62 -22.20 -38.30
N LEU A 5 33.23 -23.47 -38.43
CA LEU A 5 31.97 -23.98 -37.88
C LEU A 5 31.96 -23.91 -36.35
N ALA A 6 33.06 -24.28 -35.69
CA ALA A 6 33.21 -24.18 -34.25
C ALA A 6 33.14 -22.72 -33.78
N THR A 7 33.74 -21.79 -34.52
CA THR A 7 33.72 -20.36 -34.19
C THR A 7 32.30 -19.79 -34.31
N LEU A 8 31.56 -20.18 -35.36
CA LEU A 8 30.14 -19.81 -35.54
C LEU A 8 29.26 -20.36 -34.42
N ALA A 9 29.47 -21.61 -34.01
CA ALA A 9 28.73 -22.20 -32.89
C ALA A 9 29.01 -21.48 -31.56
N LEU A 10 30.27 -21.14 -31.30
CA LEU A 10 30.69 -20.44 -30.08
C LEU A 10 30.11 -19.02 -30.03
N ILE A 11 30.13 -18.29 -31.16
CA ILE A 11 29.51 -16.96 -31.26
C ILE A 11 27.99 -17.04 -31.06
N GLY A 12 27.33 -18.05 -31.62
CA GLY A 12 25.88 -18.26 -31.44
C GLY A 12 25.49 -18.47 -29.98
N ILE A 13 26.24 -19.30 -29.25
CA ILE A 13 26.00 -19.57 -27.82
C ILE A 13 26.19 -18.29 -26.99
N VAL A 14 27.26 -17.54 -27.25
CA VAL A 14 27.53 -16.27 -26.54
C VAL A 14 26.42 -15.25 -26.83
N PHE A 15 25.95 -15.15 -28.06
CA PHE A 15 24.92 -14.20 -28.46
C PHE A 15 23.57 -14.50 -27.79
N VAL A 16 23.14 -15.76 -27.77
CA VAL A 16 21.91 -16.20 -27.09
C VAL A 16 22.02 -16.00 -25.56
N GLY A 17 23.19 -16.30 -24.99
CA GLY A 17 23.45 -16.10 -23.57
C GLY A 17 23.31 -14.63 -23.15
N VAL A 18 23.92 -13.72 -23.90
CA VAL A 18 23.88 -12.27 -23.62
C VAL A 18 22.46 -11.70 -23.82
N MET A 19 21.75 -12.10 -24.89
CA MET A 19 20.36 -11.68 -25.14
C MET A 19 19.38 -12.09 -24.03
N SER A 20 19.67 -13.15 -23.27
CA SER A 20 18.80 -13.64 -22.19
C SER A 20 18.87 -12.84 -20.88
N ILE A 21 19.92 -12.04 -20.68
CA ILE A 21 20.17 -11.30 -19.43
C ILE A 21 19.53 -9.90 -19.47
N PHE A 22 19.50 -9.26 -20.63
CA PHE A 22 18.95 -7.90 -20.80
C PHE A 22 17.46 -7.71 -20.46
N PRO A 23 16.55 -8.67 -20.74
CA PRO A 23 15.13 -8.53 -20.37
C PRO A 23 14.89 -8.41 -18.87
N GLN A 24 15.82 -8.91 -18.04
CA GLN A 24 15.68 -8.95 -16.59
C GLN A 24 15.87 -7.57 -15.95
N MET A 25 16.77 -6.74 -16.49
CA MET A 25 17.05 -5.40 -15.98
C MET A 25 15.88 -4.44 -16.23
N SER A 26 15.23 -4.53 -17.40
CA SER A 26 14.06 -3.71 -17.72
C SER A 26 12.89 -4.02 -16.78
N LEU A 27 12.58 -5.30 -16.58
CA LEU A 27 11.48 -5.73 -15.71
C LEU A 27 11.75 -5.45 -14.22
N PHE A 28 13.01 -5.57 -13.77
CA PHE A 28 13.37 -5.27 -12.39
C PHE A 28 13.33 -3.76 -12.11
N ASN A 29 13.78 -2.95 -13.06
CA ASN A 29 13.70 -1.50 -12.97
C ASN A 29 12.24 -1.03 -12.91
N GLU A 30 11.39 -1.52 -13.82
CA GLU A 30 9.96 -1.16 -13.85
C GLU A 30 9.24 -1.48 -12.53
N LYS A 31 9.48 -2.67 -11.96
CA LYS A 31 8.95 -3.03 -10.64
C LYS A 31 9.48 -2.13 -9.52
N THR A 32 10.74 -1.75 -9.58
CA THR A 32 11.37 -0.86 -8.59
C THR A 32 10.76 0.54 -8.66
N TYR A 33 10.59 1.09 -9.87
CA TYR A 33 9.93 2.38 -10.07
C TYR A 33 8.48 2.36 -9.58
N THR A 34 7.72 1.33 -9.94
CA THR A 34 6.32 1.17 -9.50
C THR A 34 6.21 1.09 -7.98
N LYS A 35 7.12 0.35 -7.32
CA LYS A 35 7.15 0.26 -5.86
C LYS A 35 7.50 1.60 -5.21
N LEU A 36 8.43 2.36 -5.77
CA LEU A 36 8.84 3.65 -5.24
C LEU A 36 7.73 4.70 -5.39
N ASP A 37 7.06 4.73 -6.55
CA ASP A 37 5.91 5.60 -6.80
C ASP A 37 4.74 5.29 -5.84
N THR A 38 4.37 4.01 -5.72
CA THR A 38 3.30 3.59 -4.81
C THR A 38 3.63 3.80 -3.32
N MET A 39 4.90 3.79 -2.94
CA MET A 39 5.31 4.16 -1.58
C MET A 39 5.13 5.66 -1.34
N ASN A 40 5.43 6.50 -2.33
CA ASN A 40 5.20 7.94 -2.23
C ASN A 40 3.71 8.27 -2.19
N LEU A 41 2.91 7.62 -3.03
CA LEU A 41 1.45 7.75 -3.02
C LEU A 41 0.86 7.33 -1.66
N ALA A 42 1.32 6.23 -1.08
CA ALA A 42 0.88 5.79 0.24
C ALA A 42 1.24 6.81 1.34
N ARG A 43 2.46 7.39 1.28
CA ARG A 43 2.88 8.44 2.23
C ARG A 43 2.06 9.72 2.07
N GLN A 44 1.77 10.12 0.84
CA GLN A 44 0.94 11.28 0.56
C GLN A 44 -0.47 11.08 1.14
N GLU A 45 -1.09 9.93 0.89
CA GLU A 45 -2.42 9.62 1.40
C GLU A 45 -2.47 9.65 2.94
N ILE A 46 -1.43 9.11 3.62
CA ILE A 46 -1.32 9.22 5.08
C ILE A 46 -1.12 10.67 5.54
N SER A 47 -0.36 11.48 4.80
CA SER A 47 -0.16 12.88 5.14
C SER A 47 -1.46 13.67 5.02
N GLU A 48 -2.24 13.43 3.96
CA GLU A 48 -3.57 14.01 3.77
C GLU A 48 -4.52 13.58 4.90
N MET A 49 -4.44 12.31 5.31
CA MET A 49 -5.24 11.78 6.42
C MET A 49 -4.89 12.48 7.74
N LYS A 50 -3.61 12.66 8.04
CA LYS A 50 -3.15 13.36 9.25
C LYS A 50 -3.46 14.85 9.25
N ALA A 51 -3.68 15.46 8.09
CA ALA A 51 -4.09 16.86 8.01
C ALA A 51 -5.54 17.06 8.50
N LEU A 52 -6.34 15.99 8.55
CA LEU A 52 -7.69 16.03 9.09
C LEU A 52 -7.66 15.95 10.62
N THR A 53 -8.44 16.81 11.27
CA THR A 53 -8.67 16.71 12.71
C THR A 53 -9.75 15.67 12.98
N PHE A 54 -9.44 14.63 13.74
CA PHE A 54 -10.39 13.60 14.15
C PHE A 54 -10.91 13.84 15.56
N THR A 55 -12.20 13.61 15.78
CA THR A 55 -12.89 13.78 17.07
C THR A 55 -13.12 12.43 17.76
N GLY A 56 -13.32 12.49 19.08
CA GLY A 56 -13.25 11.45 20.12
C GLY A 56 -13.56 9.98 19.80
N THR A 57 -14.51 9.70 18.91
CA THR A 57 -15.10 8.36 18.78
C THR A 57 -14.67 7.64 17.50
N PRO A 58 -14.50 6.30 17.53
CA PRO A 58 -14.25 5.50 16.33
C PRO A 58 -15.29 5.71 15.24
N VAL A 59 -16.55 5.94 15.62
CA VAL A 59 -17.67 6.19 14.69
C VAL A 59 -17.44 7.47 13.89
N GLU A 60 -17.02 8.56 14.53
CA GLU A 60 -16.74 9.83 13.86
C GLU A 60 -15.55 9.71 12.92
N ILE A 61 -14.50 8.97 13.31
CA ILE A 61 -13.34 8.71 12.44
C ILE A 61 -13.80 8.00 11.17
N ARG A 62 -14.60 6.93 11.30
CA ARG A 62 -15.15 6.23 10.13
C ARG A 62 -16.00 7.13 9.25
N GLN A 63 -16.88 7.93 9.85
CA GLN A 63 -17.71 8.86 9.08
C GLN A 63 -16.85 9.86 8.32
N LYS A 64 -15.79 10.40 8.92
CA LYS A 64 -14.86 11.31 8.22
C LYS A 64 -14.11 10.62 7.08
N LEU A 65 -13.66 9.38 7.27
CA LEU A 65 -12.98 8.61 6.21
C LEU A 65 -13.88 8.39 4.97
N VAL A 66 -15.20 8.28 5.16
CA VAL A 66 -16.17 8.08 4.08
C VAL A 66 -16.69 9.41 3.51
N ALA A 67 -17.02 10.36 4.37
CA ALA A 67 -17.71 11.59 3.99
C ALA A 67 -16.78 12.68 3.48
N ASP A 68 -15.50 12.68 3.88
CA ASP A 68 -14.55 13.70 3.45
C ASP A 68 -14.18 13.48 1.97
N PRO A 69 -14.38 14.49 1.08
CA PRO A 69 -14.05 14.36 -0.34
C PRO A 69 -12.57 14.09 -0.64
N LEU A 70 -11.65 14.47 0.25
CA LEU A 70 -10.21 14.19 0.11
C LEU A 70 -9.92 12.70 0.33
N MET A 71 -10.65 12.08 1.27
CA MET A 71 -10.50 10.67 1.63
C MET A 71 -11.35 9.78 0.71
N ALA A 72 -12.66 10.04 0.65
CA ALA A 72 -13.63 9.38 -0.23
C ALA A 72 -13.55 7.83 -0.23
N TYR A 73 -13.28 7.23 0.95
CA TYR A 73 -13.25 5.77 1.06
C TYR A 73 -14.66 5.18 1.07
N SER A 74 -14.83 4.06 0.38
CA SER A 74 -16.02 3.21 0.52
C SER A 74 -15.80 2.20 1.64
N SER A 75 -16.66 2.21 2.66
CA SER A 75 -16.66 1.16 3.68
C SER A 75 -17.09 -0.18 3.08
N ASN A 76 -16.40 -1.27 3.41
CA ASN A 76 -16.81 -2.62 3.05
C ASN A 76 -17.07 -3.45 4.32
N PRO A 77 -18.29 -3.39 4.88
CA PRO A 77 -18.58 -4.03 6.16
C PRO A 77 -18.49 -5.56 6.13
N LEU A 78 -18.57 -6.17 4.94
CA LEU A 78 -18.46 -7.63 4.77
C LEU A 78 -17.05 -8.16 5.04
N LEU A 79 -16.03 -7.29 4.93
CA LEU A 79 -14.65 -7.64 5.21
C LEU A 79 -14.24 -7.27 6.65
N ASN A 80 -15.12 -6.63 7.43
CA ASN A 80 -14.79 -6.26 8.79
C ASN A 80 -14.46 -7.50 9.62
N GLU A 81 -13.36 -7.41 10.36
CA GLU A 81 -12.87 -8.51 11.19
C GLU A 81 -13.10 -8.16 12.66
N THR A 82 -13.46 -9.18 13.44
CA THR A 82 -13.42 -9.10 14.90
C THR A 82 -12.23 -9.93 15.36
N GLY A 83 -11.22 -9.25 15.89
CA GLY A 83 -10.05 -9.89 16.46
C GLY A 83 -10.40 -10.72 17.70
N PRO A 84 -9.53 -11.65 18.11
CA PRO A 84 -9.76 -12.54 19.25
C PRO A 84 -9.93 -11.80 20.60
N GLY A 85 -9.50 -10.54 20.69
CA GLY A 85 -9.70 -9.68 21.85
C GLY A 85 -10.96 -8.78 21.80
N GLY A 86 -11.84 -8.97 20.80
CA GLY A 86 -13.00 -8.09 20.57
C GLY A 86 -12.68 -6.80 19.82
N GLU A 87 -11.44 -6.64 19.32
CA GLU A 87 -11.06 -5.51 18.48
C GLU A 87 -11.79 -5.58 17.13
N ILE A 88 -12.40 -4.48 16.71
CA ILE A 88 -13.09 -4.42 15.41
C ILE A 88 -12.17 -3.71 14.41
N ILE A 89 -11.87 -4.39 13.32
CA ILE A 89 -11.10 -3.86 12.20
C ILE A 89 -12.06 -3.55 11.05
N HIS A 90 -12.13 -2.27 10.70
CA HIS A 90 -12.94 -1.82 9.57
C HIS A 90 -12.14 -1.76 8.29
N TYR A 91 -12.75 -2.26 7.22
CA TYR A 91 -12.18 -2.24 5.89
C TYR A 91 -12.79 -1.15 5.04
N PHE A 92 -11.91 -0.42 4.37
CA PHE A 92 -12.24 0.69 3.50
C PHE A 92 -11.48 0.52 2.19
N LYS A 93 -12.12 0.87 1.08
CA LYS A 93 -11.52 0.81 -0.26
C LYS A 93 -11.71 2.14 -0.98
N LYS A 94 -10.64 2.62 -1.61
CA LYS A 94 -10.64 3.80 -2.48
C LYS A 94 -9.92 3.41 -3.76
N THR A 95 -10.42 3.85 -4.91
CA THR A 95 -9.77 3.63 -6.21
C THR A 95 -9.47 4.97 -6.83
N LYS A 96 -8.22 5.18 -7.24
CA LYS A 96 -7.77 6.41 -7.91
C LYS A 96 -6.90 6.04 -9.10
N GLY A 97 -7.45 6.22 -10.31
CA GLY A 97 -6.78 5.78 -11.54
C GLY A 97 -6.61 4.26 -11.58
N THR A 98 -5.36 3.81 -11.76
CA THR A 98 -4.99 2.38 -11.79
C THR A 98 -4.67 1.80 -10.41
N TYR A 99 -4.66 2.64 -9.36
CA TYR A 99 -4.29 2.24 -8.01
C TYR A 99 -5.53 2.01 -7.14
N GLU A 100 -5.51 0.91 -6.40
CA GLU A 100 -6.48 0.58 -5.38
C GLU A 100 -5.84 0.73 -4.00
N TYR A 101 -6.52 1.48 -3.13
CA TYR A 101 -6.12 1.75 -1.75
C TYR A 101 -7.05 0.96 -0.84
N GLU A 102 -6.47 0.04 -0.07
CA GLU A 102 -7.16 -0.70 0.97
C GLU A 102 -6.71 -0.17 2.32
N LEU A 103 -7.67 0.29 3.11
CA LEU A 103 -7.42 0.90 4.41
C LEU A 103 -8.09 0.05 5.49
N ARG A 104 -7.30 -0.37 6.47
CA ARG A 104 -7.77 -1.09 7.66
C ARG A 104 -7.66 -0.17 8.86
N PHE A 105 -8.78 0.09 9.52
CA PHE A 105 -8.86 0.95 10.69
C PHE A 105 -9.22 0.10 11.92
N ASN A 106 -8.39 0.14 12.95
CA ASN A 106 -8.69 -0.53 14.23
C ASN A 106 -9.52 0.40 15.12
N GLU A 107 -10.71 -0.02 15.52
CA GLU A 107 -11.55 0.72 16.47
C GLU A 107 -10.95 0.79 17.88
N THR A 108 -10.06 -0.14 18.23
CA THR A 108 -9.37 -0.12 19.52
C THR A 108 -8.13 0.77 19.39
N PRO A 109 -7.99 1.81 20.23
CA PRO A 109 -6.80 2.64 20.20
C PRO A 109 -5.59 1.79 20.62
N LYS A 110 -4.52 1.85 19.83
CA LYS A 110 -3.29 1.11 20.13
C LYS A 110 -2.52 1.73 21.29
N PHE A 111 -2.65 3.04 21.44
CA PHE A 111 -2.06 3.78 22.55
C PHE A 111 -3.11 4.71 23.16
N THR A 112 -3.15 4.68 24.48
CA THR A 112 -3.91 5.61 25.31
C THR A 112 -2.91 6.32 26.22
N GLY A 113 -2.68 7.61 25.99
CA GLY A 113 -1.80 8.39 26.86
C GLY A 113 -2.41 8.65 28.22
N GLU A 114 -1.60 8.64 29.28
CA GLU A 114 -1.95 9.25 30.56
C GLU A 114 -1.50 10.72 30.53
N ALA A 115 -2.45 11.63 30.75
CA ALA A 115 -2.30 13.09 30.73
C ALA A 115 -1.98 13.71 29.35
N ALA A 116 -2.99 14.35 28.75
CA ALA A 116 -2.94 15.25 27.59
C ALA A 116 -2.57 14.67 26.21
N LEU A 117 -2.03 13.44 26.12
CA LEU A 117 -1.86 12.74 24.84
C LEU A 117 -3.18 12.02 24.46
N GLY A 118 -3.75 12.41 23.33
CA GLY A 118 -4.99 11.85 22.80
C GLY A 118 -4.91 10.34 22.52
N LYS A 119 -6.07 9.71 22.24
CA LYS A 119 -6.12 8.30 21.83
C LYS A 119 -5.52 8.16 20.42
N LEU A 120 -4.62 7.19 20.22
CA LEU A 120 -4.03 6.90 18.92
C LEU A 120 -4.63 5.62 18.32
N TYR A 121 -5.34 5.78 17.20
CA TYR A 121 -5.93 4.67 16.46
C TYR A 121 -5.00 4.25 15.32
N GLN A 122 -4.73 2.95 15.21
CA GLN A 122 -3.86 2.44 14.14
C GLN A 122 -4.63 2.31 12.83
N VAL A 123 -3.97 2.73 11.76
CA VAL A 123 -4.44 2.58 10.39
C VAL A 123 -3.37 1.88 9.56
N HIS A 124 -3.79 0.89 8.78
CA HIS A 124 -2.94 0.16 7.85
C HIS A 124 -3.44 0.42 6.43
N LEU A 125 -2.61 1.09 5.63
CA LEU A 125 -2.90 1.41 4.25
C LEU A 125 -2.09 0.49 3.35
N THR A 126 -2.76 -0.14 2.39
CA THR A 126 -2.17 -0.99 1.36
C THR A 126 -2.51 -0.42 -0.01
N VAL A 127 -1.53 -0.33 -0.91
CA VAL A 127 -1.71 0.12 -2.29
C VAL A 127 -1.45 -1.03 -3.25
N LYS A 128 -2.40 -1.29 -4.13
CA LYS A 128 -2.38 -2.36 -5.14
C LYS A 128 -2.64 -1.81 -6.54
N THR A 129 -2.21 -2.55 -7.55
CA THR A 129 -2.59 -2.34 -8.95
C THR A 129 -3.16 -3.65 -9.48
N GLY A 130 -4.48 -3.71 -9.63
CA GLY A 130 -5.19 -4.96 -9.93
C GLY A 130 -4.93 -6.01 -8.85
N GLN A 131 -4.36 -7.15 -9.22
CA GLN A 131 -4.02 -8.24 -8.30
C GLN A 131 -2.62 -8.11 -7.67
N THR A 132 -1.83 -7.14 -8.10
CA THR A 132 -0.44 -6.98 -7.64
C THR A 132 -0.38 -6.08 -6.42
N PHE A 133 0.16 -6.61 -5.33
CA PHE A 133 0.56 -5.83 -4.17
C PHE A 133 1.80 -4.99 -4.50
N ASN A 134 1.73 -3.68 -4.27
CA ASN A 134 2.84 -2.78 -4.54
C ASN A 134 3.49 -2.27 -3.26
N SER A 135 2.70 -1.75 -2.31
CA SER A 135 3.22 -1.15 -1.08
C SER A 135 2.21 -1.22 0.07
N GLU A 136 2.73 -1.11 1.30
CA GLU A 136 1.92 -0.89 2.50
C GLU A 136 2.60 0.11 3.43
N THR A 137 1.80 0.77 4.26
CA THR A 137 2.27 1.69 5.29
C THR A 137 1.34 1.69 6.50
N PHE A 138 1.90 1.99 7.67
CA PHE A 138 1.15 2.14 8.90
C PHE A 138 1.13 3.60 9.34
N ALA A 139 -0.01 4.04 9.84
CA ALA A 139 -0.20 5.36 10.40
C ALA A 139 -0.98 5.28 11.72
N TYR A 140 -0.95 6.39 12.44
CA TYR A 140 -1.73 6.61 13.64
C TYR A 140 -2.58 7.85 13.43
N ILE A 141 -3.87 7.72 13.71
CA ILE A 141 -4.80 8.82 13.82
C ILE A 141 -4.81 9.27 15.27
N GLU A 142 -4.41 10.51 15.50
CA GLU A 142 -4.53 11.18 16.78
C GLU A 142 -5.89 11.84 16.90
N VAL A 143 -6.52 11.65 18.05
CA VAL A 143 -7.82 12.23 18.37
C VAL A 143 -7.64 13.25 19.48
N ASN A 144 -7.95 14.51 19.16
CA ASN A 144 -7.92 15.65 20.08
C ASN A 144 -9.32 15.98 20.62
#